data_AF-A0A9E2DBG2-F1
#
_entry.id   AF-A0A9E2DBG2-F1
#
_cell.length_a   1.000
_cell.length_b   1.000
_cell.length_c   1.000
_cell.angle_alpha   90.00
_cell.angle_beta   90.00
_cell.angle_gamma   90.00
#
_symmetry.space_group_name_H-M   'P 1'
#
loop_
_entity.id
_entity.type
_entity.pdbx_description
1 polymer ?
#
loop_
_entity_poly.entity_id
_entity_poly.type
_entity_poly.pdbx_seq_one_letter_code
_entity_poly.pdbx_strand_id
1 'polypeptide(L)'
;MGLKNQLTVEKLRKKFKSSFDLVSYSIKLTKNIIDTGRRPRVTIKSDNPARIALEEIAAGVDTFEEVVEEQADEMILAQQGLESVKAAINDDDTDTEEDDTEEDTLEDEKLDEDEEILDDTEDDIEDDKE
;
A
#
# COMPACT_ATOMS: atom_id res chain seq x y z
N MET A 1 27.19 19.80 24.48
CA MET A 1 25.71 19.81 24.44
C MET A 1 25.22 18.38 24.30
N GLY A 2 24.19 17.99 25.05
CA GLY A 2 23.77 16.59 25.11
C GLY A 2 22.43 16.40 25.81
N LEU A 3 21.45 17.24 25.48
CA LEU A 3 20.05 16.96 25.79
C LEU A 3 19.64 15.71 24.99
N LYS A 4 19.92 14.54 25.56
CA LYS A 4 19.29 13.28 25.21
C LYS A 4 17.80 13.45 25.46
N ASN A 5 17.09 14.04 24.51
CA ASN A 5 15.66 14.14 24.52
C ASN A 5 15.14 12.70 24.49
N GLN A 6 14.85 12.15 25.66
CA GLN A 6 14.07 10.92 25.74
C GLN A 6 12.76 11.23 25.02
N LEU A 7 12.53 10.48 23.95
CA LEU A 7 11.31 10.52 23.19
C LEU A 7 10.22 9.90 24.06
N THR A 8 9.34 10.74 24.62
CA THR A 8 8.21 10.29 25.41
C THR A 8 6.93 10.41 24.57
N VAL A 9 6.03 9.44 24.75
CA VAL A 9 4.72 9.41 24.09
C VAL A 9 3.93 10.70 24.38
N GLU A 10 4.12 11.30 25.56
CA GLU A 10 3.51 12.58 25.97
C GLU A 10 3.88 13.75 25.05
N LYS A 11 5.12 13.80 24.54
CA LYS A 11 5.55 14.84 23.58
C LYS A 11 4.89 14.62 22.21
N LEU A 12 4.78 13.35 21.78
CA LEU A 12 4.17 12.97 20.52
C LEU A 12 2.65 13.21 20.52
N ARG A 13 1.94 12.86 21.60
CA ARG A 13 0.48 13.03 21.74
C ARG A 13 -0.01 14.46 21.50
N LYS A 14 0.83 15.49 21.68
CA LYS A 14 0.46 16.88 21.37
C LYS A 14 0.15 17.14 19.89
N LYS A 15 0.57 16.24 18.99
CA LYS A 15 0.31 16.33 17.55
C LYS A 15 -0.91 15.52 17.08
N PHE A 16 -1.54 14.72 17.95
CA PHE A 16 -2.57 13.75 17.57
C PHE A 16 -3.80 13.84 18.48
N LYS A 17 -5.00 13.66 17.92
CA LYS A 17 -6.27 13.72 18.66
C LYS A 17 -6.35 12.61 19.72
N SER A 18 -5.86 11.41 19.41
CA SER A 18 -5.80 10.27 20.33
C SER A 18 -4.46 9.52 20.27
N SER A 19 -4.27 8.61 21.24
CA SER A 19 -3.13 7.67 21.21
C SER A 19 -3.22 6.67 20.05
N PHE A 20 -4.43 6.32 19.61
CA PHE A 20 -4.65 5.41 18.49
C PHE A 20 -4.27 6.05 17.16
N ASP A 21 -4.51 7.35 16.99
CA ASP A 21 -4.10 8.09 15.79
C ASP A 21 -2.57 8.14 15.68
N LEU A 22 -1.88 8.43 16.79
CA LEU A 22 -0.41 8.40 16.86
C LEU A 22 0.13 7.03 16.44
N VAL A 23 -0.42 5.93 16.97
CA VAL A 23 0.02 4.57 16.63
C VAL A 23 -0.28 4.24 15.16
N SER A 24 -1.50 4.50 14.69
CA SER A 24 -1.91 4.23 13.31
C SER A 24 -1.08 5.03 12.30
N TYR A 25 -0.81 6.29 12.59
CA TYR A 25 0.07 7.14 11.77
C TYR A 25 1.52 6.63 11.79
N SER A 26 2.04 6.26 12.96
CA SER A 26 3.38 5.69 13.09
C SER A 26 3.53 4.38 12.31
N ILE A 27 2.50 3.52 12.31
CA ILE A 27 2.49 2.28 11.50
C ILE A 27 2.54 2.60 10.01
N LYS A 28 1.68 3.52 9.53
CA LYS A 28 1.67 3.95 8.11
C LYS A 28 3.03 4.52 7.69
N LEU A 29 3.61 5.40 8.50
CA LEU A 29 4.93 6.01 8.21
C LEU A 29 6.05 4.97 8.26
N THR A 30 6.00 4.02 9.19
CA THR A 30 6.96 2.91 9.28
C THR A 30 6.90 2.03 8.04
N LYS A 31 5.68 1.66 7.60
CA LYS A 31 5.47 0.92 6.35
C LYS A 31 6.06 1.69 5.16
N ASN A 32 5.74 2.98 5.02
CA ASN A 32 6.30 3.80 3.94
C ASN A 32 7.83 3.88 3.94
N ILE A 33 8.49 3.94 5.11
CA ILE A 33 9.96 3.89 5.21
C ILE A 33 10.52 2.55 4.70
N ILE A 34 9.82 1.45 5.00
CA ILE A 34 10.22 0.10 4.55
C ILE A 34 10.02 -0.03 3.04
N ASP A 35 8.82 0.30 2.55
CA ASP A 35 8.43 0.12 1.14
C ASP A 35 9.29 0.98 0.19
N THR A 36 9.63 2.20 0.58
CA THR A 36 10.47 3.11 -0.23
C THR A 36 11.98 2.91 -0.05
N GLY A 37 12.40 2.17 0.99
CA GLY A 37 13.81 2.04 1.38
C GLY A 37 14.50 3.37 1.72
N ARG A 38 13.74 4.46 1.94
CA ARG A 38 14.28 5.81 2.08
C ARG A 38 15.15 5.98 3.32
N ARG A 39 16.08 6.94 3.26
CA ARG A 39 16.95 7.25 4.41
C ARG A 39 16.20 8.02 5.51
N PRO A 40 16.60 7.85 6.79
CA PRO A 40 16.11 8.68 7.89
C PRO A 40 16.40 10.16 7.65
N ARG A 41 15.39 11.02 7.87
CA ARG A 41 15.52 12.49 7.79
C ARG A 41 16.09 13.11 9.08
N VAL A 42 16.16 12.32 10.14
CA VAL A 42 16.75 12.69 11.45
C VAL A 42 18.04 11.90 11.71
N THR A 43 19.04 12.54 12.32
CA THR A 43 20.31 11.89 12.67
C THR A 43 20.14 10.93 13.85
N ILE A 44 19.81 9.67 13.54
CA ILE A 44 19.54 8.63 14.53
C ILE A 44 20.58 7.50 14.45
N LYS A 45 20.96 6.96 15.62
CA LYS A 45 21.74 5.72 15.74
C LYS A 45 20.79 4.54 15.96
N SER A 46 20.03 4.18 14.92
CA SER A 46 19.17 3.00 14.91
C SER A 46 18.71 2.68 13.50
N ASP A 47 18.77 1.42 13.13
CA ASP A 47 18.29 0.90 11.84
C ASP A 47 16.84 0.36 11.94
N ASN A 48 16.17 0.58 13.08
CA ASN A 48 14.79 0.17 13.31
C ASN A 48 13.83 1.23 12.70
N PRO A 49 13.05 0.89 11.66
CA PRO A 49 12.21 1.86 10.94
C PRO A 49 11.11 2.45 11.83
N ALA A 50 10.57 1.70 12.80
CA ALA A 50 9.57 2.23 13.73
C ALA A 50 10.18 3.28 14.68
N ARG A 51 11.45 3.11 15.08
CA ARG A 51 12.15 4.12 15.89
C ARG A 51 12.53 5.34 15.07
N ILE A 52 12.91 5.16 13.80
CA ILE A 52 13.15 6.25 12.85
C ILE A 52 11.85 7.07 12.68
N ALA A 53 10.72 6.42 12.39
CA ALA A 53 9.41 7.05 12.23
C ALA A 53 9.04 7.91 13.45
N LEU A 54 9.14 7.37 14.67
CA LEU A 54 8.79 8.09 15.89
C LEU A 54 9.69 9.32 16.14
N GLU A 55 10.96 9.28 15.77
CA GLU A 55 11.89 10.42 15.91
C GLU A 55 11.67 11.48 14.80
N GLU A 56 11.30 11.07 13.58
CA GLU A 56 10.85 11.99 12.53
C GLU A 56 9.56 12.72 12.93
N ILE A 57 8.57 11.99 13.49
CA ILE A 57 7.33 12.54 14.04
C ILE A 57 7.61 13.48 15.21
N ALA A 58 8.58 13.16 16.07
CA ALA A 58 9.00 14.05 17.16
C ALA A 58 9.56 15.37 16.62
N ALA A 59 10.42 15.30 15.61
CA ALA A 59 11.02 16.46 14.96
C ALA A 59 10.03 17.26 14.08
N GLY A 60 8.96 16.63 13.57
CA GLY A 60 8.03 17.26 12.61
C GLY A 60 8.60 17.36 11.21
N VAL A 61 9.42 16.37 10.82
CA VAL A 61 9.97 16.21 9.46
C VAL A 61 9.49 14.91 8.81
N ASP A 62 8.52 14.25 9.45
CA ASP A 62 7.81 13.09 8.95
C ASP A 62 7.04 13.44 7.67
N THR A 63 7.35 12.73 6.60
CA THR A 63 6.70 12.87 5.29
C THR A 63 6.67 11.51 4.61
N PHE A 64 5.57 11.24 3.92
CA PHE A 64 5.39 10.06 3.07
C PHE A 64 6.06 10.32 1.71
N GLU A 65 6.82 9.34 1.23
CA GLU A 65 7.31 9.30 -0.16
C GLU A 65 6.40 8.40 -1.00
N GLU A 66 6.34 8.65 -2.30
CA GLU A 66 5.59 7.81 -3.23
C GLU A 66 6.22 6.42 -3.30
N VAL A 67 5.40 5.37 -3.16
CA VAL A 67 5.86 4.00 -3.35
C VAL A 67 5.83 3.73 -4.85
N VAL A 68 6.99 3.66 -5.47
CA VAL A 68 7.10 3.18 -6.85
C VAL A 68 6.87 1.68 -6.82
N GLU A 69 5.64 1.26 -7.13
CA GLU A 69 5.33 -0.13 -7.39
C GLU A 69 6.01 -0.55 -8.70
N GLU A 70 7.25 -1.01 -8.61
CA GLU A 70 7.84 -1.82 -9.67
C GLU A 70 6.97 -3.07 -9.81
N GLN A 71 6.16 -3.12 -10.88
CA GLN A 71 5.40 -4.29 -11.32
C GLN A 71 6.35 -5.39 -11.81
N ALA A 72 7.16 -5.91 -10.90
CA ALA A 72 8.09 -7.00 -11.13
C ALA A 72 7.45 -8.33 -10.70
N ASP A 73 7.57 -9.32 -11.59
CA ASP A 73 7.52 -10.76 -11.30
C ASP A 73 6.16 -11.50 -11.25
N GLU A 74 5.13 -11.07 -11.99
CA GLU A 74 4.10 -12.02 -12.49
C GLU A 74 4.39 -12.52 -13.92
N MET A 75 5.13 -11.78 -14.76
CA MET A 75 5.37 -12.18 -16.16
C MET A 75 6.48 -13.23 -16.39
N ILE A 76 7.42 -13.41 -15.45
CA ILE A 76 8.63 -14.22 -15.72
C ILE A 76 8.33 -15.75 -15.73
N LEU A 77 7.29 -16.21 -15.03
CA LEU A 77 6.97 -17.65 -14.96
C LEU A 77 6.24 -18.18 -16.21
N ALA A 78 5.51 -17.33 -16.95
CA ALA A 78 4.74 -17.75 -18.11
C ALA A 78 5.60 -18.12 -19.33
N GLN A 79 6.80 -17.52 -19.46
CA GLN A 79 7.58 -17.60 -20.69
C GLN A 79 8.47 -18.85 -20.77
N GLN A 80 8.85 -19.44 -19.63
CA GLN A 80 9.64 -20.68 -19.58
C GLN A 80 8.82 -21.95 -19.91
N GLY A 81 7.48 -21.89 -19.84
CA GLY A 81 6.61 -23.00 -20.25
C GLY A 81 6.57 -23.21 -21.76
N LEU A 82 6.48 -22.13 -22.54
CA LEU A 82 6.24 -22.18 -23.99
C LEU A 82 7.41 -22.72 -24.82
N GLU A 83 8.66 -22.46 -24.43
CA GLU A 83 9.82 -22.97 -25.18
C GLU A 83 9.99 -24.49 -25.06
N SER A 84 9.65 -25.06 -23.90
CA SER A 84 9.74 -26.51 -23.68
C SER A 84 8.68 -27.30 -24.45
N VAL A 85 7.48 -26.74 -24.64
CA VAL A 85 6.42 -27.33 -25.47
C VAL A 85 6.78 -27.29 -26.96
N LYS A 86 7.37 -26.18 -27.42
CA LYS A 86 7.69 -25.99 -28.85
C LYS A 86 8.80 -26.93 -29.37
N ALA A 87 9.64 -27.46 -28.48
CA ALA A 87 10.65 -28.46 -28.81
C ALA A 87 10.09 -29.90 -28.93
N ALA A 88 8.88 -30.16 -28.41
CA ALA A 88 8.31 -31.52 -28.31
C ALA A 88 7.36 -31.89 -29.47
N ILE A 89 7.07 -30.98 -30.39
CA ILE A 89 6.01 -31.12 -31.42
C ILE A 89 6.58 -31.41 -32.83
N ASN A 90 7.90 -31.34 -33.03
CA ASN A 90 8.53 -31.54 -34.35
C ASN A 90 9.03 -32.98 -34.58
N ASP A 91 8.18 -34.01 -34.42
CA ASP A 91 8.55 -35.38 -34.80
C ASP A 91 7.37 -36.36 -35.02
N ASP A 92 6.20 -35.89 -35.50
CA ASP A 92 5.14 -36.79 -35.99
C ASP A 92 4.39 -36.21 -37.21
N ASP A 93 4.62 -36.81 -38.39
CA ASP A 93 3.84 -36.60 -39.62
C ASP A 93 2.44 -37.20 -39.45
N THR A 94 1.41 -36.38 -39.25
CA THR A 94 0.01 -36.79 -39.52
C THR A 94 -0.81 -35.67 -40.17
N ASP A 95 -1.76 -36.07 -41.01
CA ASP A 95 -2.52 -35.22 -41.93
C ASP A 95 -3.23 -34.03 -41.26
N THR A 96 -3.22 -32.91 -41.97
CA THR A 96 -4.06 -31.74 -41.67
C THR A 96 -5.43 -31.95 -42.31
N GLU A 97 -6.44 -32.32 -41.50
CA GLU A 97 -7.84 -32.07 -41.84
C GLU A 97 -8.24 -30.73 -41.20
N GLU A 98 -8.83 -29.84 -42.01
CA GLU A 98 -9.36 -28.55 -41.57
C GLU A 98 -10.65 -28.79 -40.77
N ASP A 99 -10.76 -28.24 -39.56
CA ASP A 99 -12.02 -28.19 -38.80
C ASP A 99 -12.21 -26.80 -38.18
N ASP A 100 -13.48 -26.40 -38.06
CA ASP A 100 -13.91 -25.01 -38.23
C ASP A 100 -13.57 -24.07 -37.05
N THR A 101 -13.30 -22.81 -37.41
CA THR A 101 -13.21 -21.70 -36.45
C THR A 101 -14.59 -21.31 -35.92
N GLU A 102 -14.85 -21.53 -34.64
CA GLU A 102 -15.91 -20.80 -33.90
C GLU A 102 -15.28 -19.74 -32.99
N GLU A 103 -15.42 -18.49 -33.43
CA GLU A 103 -15.04 -17.26 -32.73
C GLU A 103 -16.14 -16.91 -31.71
N ASP A 104 -16.03 -17.43 -30.47
CA ASP A 104 -17.04 -17.16 -29.43
C ASP A 104 -16.74 -15.85 -28.67
N THR A 105 -17.39 -14.78 -29.10
CA THR A 105 -17.37 -13.47 -28.43
C THR A 105 -18.49 -13.38 -27.39
N LEU A 106 -18.14 -13.36 -26.11
CA LEU A 106 -19.04 -13.03 -25.00
C LEU A 106 -18.39 -11.91 -24.18
N GLU A 107 -18.72 -10.64 -24.45
CA GLU A 107 -19.91 -9.88 -24.06
C GLU A 107 -19.74 -9.16 -22.71
N ASP A 108 -19.89 -7.84 -22.73
CA ASP A 108 -19.77 -6.94 -21.59
C ASP A 108 -20.95 -7.09 -20.61
N GLU A 109 -20.69 -7.49 -19.35
CA GLU A 109 -21.63 -7.28 -18.24
C GLU A 109 -21.09 -6.24 -17.23
N LYS A 110 -21.36 -4.98 -17.60
CA LYS A 110 -21.90 -3.87 -16.80
C LYS A 110 -21.38 -3.62 -15.37
N LEU A 111 -20.96 -2.37 -15.20
CA LEU A 111 -21.01 -1.61 -13.95
C LEU A 111 -22.43 -1.62 -13.35
N ASP A 112 -22.53 -1.92 -12.07
CA ASP A 112 -23.59 -1.37 -11.21
C ASP A 112 -22.94 -0.28 -10.33
N GLU A 113 -23.37 0.97 -10.56
CA GLU A 113 -23.21 2.10 -9.63
C GLU A 113 -24.39 2.07 -8.61
N ASP A 114 -24.48 3.06 -7.71
CA ASP A 114 -25.50 3.21 -6.63
C ASP A 114 -25.35 2.20 -5.44
N GLU A 115 -25.78 2.43 -4.20
CA GLU A 115 -26.31 3.57 -3.41
C GLU A 115 -25.71 3.38 -1.97
N GLU A 116 -25.56 4.31 -1.02
CA GLU A 116 -26.07 5.66 -0.76
C GLU A 116 -24.93 6.60 -0.26
N ILE A 117 -25.25 7.89 -0.02
CA ILE A 117 -24.57 8.73 1.00
C ILE A 117 -25.63 9.16 2.01
N LEU A 118 -25.54 8.71 3.26
CA LEU A 118 -26.37 9.23 4.35
C LEU A 118 -25.71 10.45 4.99
N ASP A 119 -26.22 11.62 4.62
CA ASP A 119 -25.97 12.91 5.25
C ASP A 119 -27.03 13.14 6.35
N ASP A 120 -26.77 12.64 7.56
CA ASP A 120 -27.56 12.98 8.74
C ASP A 120 -26.94 14.22 9.42
N THR A 121 -27.36 15.37 8.92
CA THR A 121 -27.22 16.68 9.55
C THR A 121 -27.83 16.75 10.94
N GLU A 122 -27.19 17.52 11.81
CA GLU A 122 -27.81 18.33 12.88
C GLU A 122 -28.72 17.64 13.90
N ASP A 123 -28.21 17.48 15.12
CA ASP A 123 -29.03 17.54 16.34
C ASP A 123 -28.34 18.50 17.33
N ASP A 124 -28.68 19.78 17.20
CA ASP A 124 -28.36 20.80 18.20
C ASP A 124 -29.17 20.53 19.48
N ILE A 125 -28.49 20.22 20.59
CA ILE A 125 -29.08 20.30 21.93
C ILE A 125 -28.24 21.26 22.76
N GLU A 126 -28.58 22.54 22.65
CA GLU A 126 -28.43 23.47 23.76
C GLU A 126 -29.30 22.97 24.93
N ASP A 127 -28.73 22.82 26.13
CA ASP A 127 -29.52 22.80 27.35
C ASP A 127 -28.70 23.38 28.53
N ASP A 128 -28.81 24.71 28.67
CA ASP A 128 -28.41 25.46 29.86
C ASP A 128 -28.93 24.80 31.13
N LYS A 129 -28.07 24.47 32.10
CA LYS A 129 -28.42 24.39 33.54
C LYS A 129 -27.29 24.91 34.44
N GLU A 130 -27.71 25.81 35.33
CA GLU A 130 -26.99 26.61 36.35
C GLU A 130 -25.86 25.91 37.14
#